data_AF-A0A1G9RL04-F1
#
_entry.id   AF-A0A1G9RL04-F1
#
_cell.length_a   1.000
_cell.length_b   1.000
_cell.length_c   1.000
_cell.angle_alpha   90.00
_cell.angle_beta   90.00
_cell.angle_gamma   90.00
#
_symmetry.space_group_name_H-M   'P 1'
#
loop_
_entity.id
_entity.type
_entity.pdbx_description
1 polymer ?
#
loop_
_entity_poly.entity_id
_entity_poly.type
_entity_poly.pdbx_seq_one_letter_code
_entity_poly.pdbx_strand_id
1 'polypeptide(L)' 'MRETFRIYLELAATDSPHTVRAWFMGSNPELGDDSPAEALAEDRFKEVFAAARPFQAQ' A
#
# COMPACT_ATOMS: atom_id res chain seq x y z
N MET A 1 -2.86 -3.35 -12.75
CA MET A 1 -2.33 -4.69 -12.38
C MET A 1 -0.80 -4.71 -12.20
N ARG A 2 0.02 -4.20 -13.13
CA ARG A 2 1.49 -4.18 -12.98
C ARG A 2 1.98 -3.28 -11.84
N GLU A 3 1.36 -2.10 -11.69
CA GLU A 3 1.71 -1.12 -10.65
C GLU A 3 1.46 -1.67 -9.24
N THR A 4 0.30 -2.31 -9.01
CA THR A 4 -0.05 -2.97 -7.72
C THR A 4 0.99 -4.00 -7.29
N PHE A 5 1.38 -4.89 -8.21
CA PHE A 5 2.36 -5.93 -7.91
C PHE A 5 3.75 -5.34 -7.62
N ARG A 6 4.09 -4.21 -8.24
CA ARG A 6 5.33 -3.49 -7.98
C ARG A 6 5.36 -2.91 -6.56
N ILE A 7 4.28 -2.26 -6.13
CA ILE A 7 4.17 -1.72 -4.76
C ILE A 7 4.28 -2.86 -3.75
N TYR A 8 3.60 -3.98 -3.99
CA TYR A 8 3.69 -5.14 -3.12
C TYR A 8 5.12 -5.67 -2.96
N LEU A 9 5.85 -5.84 -4.08
CA LEU A 9 7.24 -6.32 -4.04
C LEU A 9 8.17 -5.35 -3.32
N GLU A 10 7.94 -4.04 -3.50
CA GLU A 10 8.74 -3.01 -2.83
C GLU A 10 8.52 -3.02 -1.32
N LEU A 11 7.27 -3.16 -0.87
CA LEU A 11 6.94 -3.24 0.55
C LEU A 11 7.40 -4.57 1.18
N ALA A 12 7.28 -5.69 0.45
CA ALA A 12 7.72 -7.01 0.90
C ALA A 12 9.25 -7.15 0.97
N ALA A 13 10.01 -6.19 0.42
CA ALA A 13 11.46 -6.11 0.62
C ALA A 13 11.82 -5.49 1.98
N THR A 14 10.93 -4.69 2.58
CA THR A 14 11.17 -3.96 3.82
C THR A 14 10.57 -4.66 5.04
N ASP A 15 9.42 -5.31 4.88
CA ASP A 15 8.71 -5.99 5.97
C ASP A 15 8.22 -7.39 5.57
N SER A 16 7.79 -8.17 6.56
CA SER A 16 7.26 -9.50 6.35
C SER A 16 6.01 -9.48 5.45
N PRO A 17 5.79 -10.53 4.63
CA PRO A 17 4.59 -10.64 3.81
C PRO A 17 3.27 -10.56 4.60
N HIS A 18 3.30 -10.89 5.90
CA HIS A 18 2.14 -10.77 6.77
C HIS A 18 1.84 -9.30 7.10
N THR A 19 2.86 -8.52 7.47
CA THR A 19 2.73 -7.08 7.75
C THR A 19 2.27 -6.31 6.52
N VAL A 20 2.86 -6.60 5.35
CA VAL A 20 2.46 -5.97 4.09
C VAL A 20 0.99 -6.28 3.76
N ARG A 21 0.53 -7.52 3.94
CA ARG A 21 -0.90 -7.86 3.76
C ARG A 21 -1.79 -7.09 4.72
N ALA A 22 -1.41 -7.02 6.00
CA ALA A 22 -2.18 -6.29 7.00
C ALA A 22 -2.29 -4.79 6.62
N TRP A 23 -1.21 -4.18 6.15
CA TRP A 23 -1.22 -2.80 5.65
C TRP A 23 -2.14 -2.62 4.44
N PHE A 24 -2.09 -3.53 3.47
CA PHE A 24 -2.96 -3.47 2.28
C PHE A 24 -4.46 -3.60 2.60
N MET A 25 -4.81 -4.32 3.66
CA MET A 25 -6.20 -4.56 4.09
C MET A 25 -6.69 -3.55 5.14
N GLY A 26 -5.78 -2.83 5.80
CA GLY A 26 -6.11 -1.88 6.86
C GLY A 26 -6.47 -0.50 6.32
N SER A 27 -7.29 0.23 7.08
CA SER A 27 -7.55 1.65 6.81
C SER A 27 -6.26 2.44 6.85
N ASN A 28 -6.08 3.32 5.85
CA ASN A 28 -4.90 4.15 5.74
C ASN A 28 -5.29 5.65 5.78
N PRO A 29 -4.86 6.41 6.79
CA PRO A 29 -5.22 7.83 6.91
C PRO A 29 -4.68 8.68 5.75
N GLU A 30 -3.57 8.26 5.12
CA GLU A 30 -3.01 8.94 3.94
C GLU A 30 -3.89 8.74 2.68
N LEU A 31 -4.84 7.81 2.73
CA LEU A 31 -5.79 7.51 1.65
C LEU A 31 -7.22 7.98 1.98
N GLY A 32 -7.40 8.76 3.05
CA GLY A 32 -8.74 9.16 3.51
C GLY A 32 -9.49 8.03 4.21
N ASP A 33 -8.77 7.18 4.94
CA ASP A 33 -9.26 5.98 5.65
C ASP A 33 -9.64 4.78 4.77
N ASP A 34 -9.55 4.92 3.45
CA ASP A 34 -9.65 3.81 2.52
C ASP A 34 -8.46 2.85 2.66
N SER A 35 -8.68 1.56 2.41
CA SER A 35 -7.58 0.61 2.36
C SER A 35 -6.74 0.80 1.08
N PRO A 36 -5.42 0.51 1.12
CA PRO A 36 -4.60 0.52 -0.09
C PRO A 36 -5.13 -0.41 -1.19
N ALA A 37 -5.81 -1.51 -0.84
CA ALA A 37 -6.44 -2.40 -1.81
C ALA A 37 -7.62 -1.72 -2.54
N GLU A 38 -8.48 -1.00 -1.81
CA GLU A 38 -9.61 -0.26 -2.38
C GLU A 38 -9.12 0.89 -3.27
N ALA A 39 -8.18 1.71 -2.79
CA ALA A 39 -7.63 2.81 -3.57
C ALA A 39 -6.97 2.32 -4.88
N LEU A 40 -6.32 1.16 -4.89
CA LEU A 40 -5.79 0.56 -6.12
C LEU A 40 -6.88 0.05 -7.07
N ALA A 41 -8.01 -0.41 -6.54
CA ALA A 41 -9.16 -0.81 -7.36
C ALA A 41 -9.83 0.39 -8.03
N GLU A 42 -9.69 1.59 -7.45
CA GLU A 42 -10.16 2.87 -7.98
C GLU A 42 -9.12 3.63 -8.84
N ASP A 43 -8.05 2.94 -9.26
CA ASP A 43 -6.95 3.52 -10.06
C ASP A 43 -6.18 4.68 -9.37
N ARG A 44 -6.28 4.83 -8.03
CA ARG A 44 -5.58 5.86 -7.23
C ARG A 44 -4.12 5.48 -6.92
N PHE A 45 -3.40 4.95 -7.92
CA PHE A 45 -2.04 4.42 -7.76
C PHE A 45 -1.05 5.41 -7.16
N LYS A 46 -1.14 6.69 -7.54
CA LYS A 46 -0.21 7.73 -7.07
C LYS A 46 -0.35 8.00 -5.57
N GLU A 47 -1.58 7.96 -5.06
CA GLU A 47 -1.88 8.14 -3.64
C GLU A 47 -1.35 6.96 -2.83
N VAL A 48 -1.57 5.74 -3.32
CA VAL A 48 -1.05 4.51 -2.68
C VAL A 48 0.48 4.49 -2.65
N PHE A 49 1.14 4.95 -3.72
CA PHE A 49 2.60 5.13 -3.72
C PHE A 49 3.07 6.20 -2.73
N ALA A 50 2.31 7.28 -2.54
CA ALA A 50 2.65 8.29 -1.54
C ALA A 50 2.50 7.73 -0.12
N ALA A 51 1.41 6.99 0.14
CA ALA A 51 1.11 6.34 1.41
C ALA A 51 2.08 5.19 1.75
N ALA A 52 2.74 4.59 0.76
CA ALA A 52 3.76 3.57 0.98
C ALA A 52 5.05 4.15 1.61
N ARG A 53 5.37 5.43 1.37
CA ARG A 53 6.58 6.08 1.90
C ARG A 53 6.62 6.12 3.44
N PRO A 54 5.58 6.58 4.16
CA PRO A 54 5.60 6.56 5.62
C PRO A 54 5.65 5.13 6.18
N PHE A 55 5.01 4.15 5.53
CA PHE A 55 5.10 2.75 5.94
C PHE A 55 6.53 2.19 5.83
N GLN A 56 7.29 2.57 4.80
CA GLN A 56 8.69 2.15 4.65
C GLN A 56 9.65 2.82 5.63
N ALA A 57 9.25 3.93 6.25
CA ALA A 57 10.07 4.72 7.17
C ALA A 57 9.85 4.36 8.66
N GLN A 58 8.98 3.40 8.96
CA GLN A 58 8.68 2.97 10.34
C GLN A 58 9.75 2.07 10.96
#